data_AF-A0A3A4XRL5-F1
#
_entry.id   AF-A0A3A4XRL5-F1
#
_cell.length_a   1.000
_cell.length_b   1.000
_cell.length_c   1.000
_cell.angle_alpha   90.00
_cell.angle_beta   90.00
_cell.angle_gamma   90.00
#
_symmetry.space_group_name_H-M   'P 1'
#
loop_
_entity.id
_entity.type
_entity.pdbx_description
1 polymer ?
#
loop_
_entity_poly.entity_id
_entity_poly.type
_entity_poly.pdbx_seq_one_letter_code
_entity_poly.pdbx_strand_id
1 'polypeptide(L)'
;MKKHSSLARQMLIYFGFIAVAALLITVEFVWAVRIIMSQAQAMVQLPAGADGIAHILTALRTLQEKAFLIGIVQALVTLIVLVMLIRRITDPLQHMIEKARRISEGDLSRTIRVHRRDEIGLLAETINGLTSNIQEIVAFGMSTEASLQASLKGLRDRVKQDPIGCAQMEKMEKTLGGFGALLEGFQLLPAPPTDT
;
A
#
# COMPACT_ATOMS: atom_id res chain seq x y z
N MET A 1 -14.00 -16.23 -7.95
CA MET A 1 -12.82 -15.41 -7.60
C MET A 1 -13.21 -14.43 -6.50
N LYS A 2 -12.75 -14.62 -5.26
CA LYS A 2 -13.08 -13.73 -4.13
C LYS A 2 -12.37 -12.39 -4.33
N LYS A 3 -13.13 -11.31 -4.47
CA LYS A 3 -12.64 -9.94 -4.60
C LYS A 3 -11.94 -9.56 -3.29
N HIS A 4 -10.63 -9.78 -3.19
CA HIS A 4 -9.83 -9.32 -2.05
C HIS A 4 -10.03 -7.82 -1.91
N SER A 5 -10.69 -7.42 -0.82
CA SER A 5 -10.78 -6.02 -0.47
C SER A 5 -9.38 -5.51 -0.17
N SER A 6 -8.94 -4.47 -0.90
CA SER A 6 -7.71 -3.75 -0.57
C SER A 6 -7.66 -3.49 0.94
N LEU A 7 -6.55 -3.83 1.59
CA LEU A 7 -6.33 -3.61 3.04
C LEU A 7 -6.66 -2.17 3.44
N ALA A 8 -6.37 -1.21 2.55
CA ALA A 8 -6.74 0.18 2.73
C ALA A 8 -8.26 0.39 2.87
N ARG A 9 -9.07 -0.29 2.06
CA ARG A 9 -10.53 -0.22 2.17
C ARG A 9 -11.01 -0.78 3.51
N GLN A 10 -10.40 -1.87 3.98
CA GLN A 10 -10.72 -2.44 5.30
C GLN A 10 -10.33 -1.48 6.43
N MET A 11 -9.14 -0.88 6.38
CA MET A 11 -8.70 0.11 7.37
C MET A 11 -9.61 1.35 7.38
N LEU A 12 -10.01 1.85 6.21
CA LEU A 12 -10.97 2.96 6.10
C LEU A 12 -12.32 2.60 6.71
N ILE A 13 -12.81 1.38 6.46
CA ILE A 13 -14.07 0.89 7.04
C ILE A 13 -13.96 0.84 8.56
N TYR A 14 -12.91 0.26 9.14
CA TYR A 14 -12.74 0.19 10.60
C TYR A 14 -12.61 1.57 11.24
N PHE A 15 -11.83 2.46 10.64
CA PHE A 15 -11.69 3.83 11.15
C PHE A 15 -13.02 4.60 11.04
N GLY A 16 -13.76 4.40 9.96
CA GLY A 16 -15.12 4.91 9.80
C GLY A 16 -16.09 4.38 10.87
N PHE A 17 -16.02 3.09 11.21
CA PHE A 17 -16.82 2.53 12.31
C PHE A 17 -16.46 3.14 13.67
N ILE A 18 -15.17 3.32 13.96
CA ILE A 18 -14.71 3.97 15.20
C ILE A 18 -15.21 5.41 15.26
N ALA A 19 -15.12 6.15 14.15
CA ALA A 19 -15.62 7.52 14.03
C ALA A 19 -17.13 7.62 14.30
N VAL A 20 -17.91 6.71 13.68
CA VAL A 20 -19.36 6.66 13.85
C VAL A 20 -19.73 6.29 15.29
N ALA A 21 -19.06 5.30 15.89
CA ALA A 21 -19.28 4.93 17.28
C ALA A 21 -18.99 6.10 18.22
N ALA A 22 -17.89 6.82 18.03
CA ALA A 22 -17.54 7.98 18.83
C ALA A 22 -18.54 9.14 18.67
N LEU A 23 -19.08 9.33 17.46
CA LEU A 23 -20.12 10.33 17.19
C LEU A 23 -21.45 9.92 17.84
N LEU A 24 -21.84 8.65 17.77
CA LEU A 24 -23.02 8.12 18.44
C LEU A 24 -22.94 8.30 19.95
N ILE A 25 -21.79 8.00 20.58
CA ILE A 25 -21.57 8.22 22.02
C ILE A 25 -21.77 9.71 22.38
N THR A 26 -21.25 10.62 21.56
CA THR A 26 -21.40 12.06 21.79
C THR A 26 -22.86 12.50 21.66
N VAL A 27 -23.57 11.98 20.65
CA VAL A 27 -25.00 12.27 20.42
C VAL A 27 -25.86 11.74 21.56
N GLU A 28 -25.66 10.49 21.99
CA GLU A 28 -26.35 9.87 23.12
C GLU A 28 -26.14 10.70 24.41
N PHE A 29 -24.91 11.14 24.67
CA PHE A 29 -24.61 11.99 25.82
C PHE A 29 -25.38 13.32 25.78
N VAL A 30 -25.38 14.02 24.64
CA VAL A 30 -26.11 15.29 24.47
C VAL A 30 -27.61 15.07 24.60
N TRP A 31 -28.14 13.96 24.06
CA TRP A 31 -29.54 13.61 24.14
C TRP A 31 -29.97 13.30 25.59
N ALA A 32 -29.17 12.52 26.32
CA ALA A 32 -29.39 12.21 27.74
C ALA A 32 -29.42 13.48 28.61
N VAL A 33 -28.46 14.39 28.42
CA VAL A 33 -28.42 15.68 29.16
C VAL A 33 -29.66 16.53 28.86
N ARG A 34 -30.11 16.58 27.60
CA ARG A 34 -31.33 17.31 27.23
C ARG A 34 -32.58 16.77 27.93
N ILE A 35 -32.71 15.44 28.04
CA ILE A 35 -33.85 14.82 28.73
C ILE A 35 -33.85 15.21 30.21
N ILE A 36 -32.70 15.11 30.88
CA ILE A 36 -32.57 15.48 32.30
C ILE A 36 -32.97 16.94 32.52
N MET A 37 -32.52 17.84 31.64
CA MET A 37 -32.87 19.27 31.70
C MET A 37 -34.38 19.52 31.57
N SER A 38 -35.05 18.84 30.63
CA SER A 38 -36.50 19.00 30.46
C SER A 38 -37.31 18.54 31.68
N GLN A 39 -36.86 17.48 32.37
CA GLN A 39 -37.52 17.00 33.58
C GLN A 39 -37.23 17.91 34.78
N ALA A 40 -35.99 18.36 34.92
CA ALA A 40 -35.59 19.22 36.02
C ALA A 40 -36.29 20.59 35.97
N GLN A 41 -36.52 21.17 34.78
CA GLN A 41 -37.30 22.42 34.64
C GLN A 41 -38.75 22.28 35.11
N ALA A 42 -39.37 21.11 34.96
CA ALA A 42 -40.72 20.87 35.46
C ALA A 42 -40.78 20.87 37.00
N MET A 43 -39.69 20.51 37.67
CA MET A 43 -39.60 20.45 39.14
C MET A 43 -39.31 21.82 39.79
N VAL A 44 -38.68 22.76 39.09
CA VAL A 44 -38.35 24.12 39.61
C VAL A 44 -39.58 24.96 39.97
N GLN A 45 -40.79 24.57 39.53
CA GLN A 45 -42.03 25.28 39.87
C GLN A 45 -42.41 25.19 41.36
N LEU A 46 -41.77 24.31 42.14
CA LEU A 46 -41.96 24.23 43.59
C LEU A 46 -41.03 25.22 44.32
N PRO A 47 -41.55 26.16 45.13
CA PRO A 47 -40.74 27.19 45.78
C PRO A 47 -39.74 26.66 46.83
N ALA A 48 -39.94 25.42 47.31
CA ALA A 48 -38.99 24.76 48.20
C ALA A 48 -37.86 24.10 47.37
N GLY A 49 -36.72 24.78 47.23
CA GLY A 49 -35.51 24.22 46.61
C GLY A 49 -35.14 24.75 45.21
N ALA A 50 -35.87 25.76 44.71
CA ALA A 50 -35.65 26.35 43.39
C ALA A 50 -34.21 26.84 43.15
N ASP A 51 -33.57 27.44 44.17
CA ASP A 51 -32.21 27.97 44.07
C ASP A 51 -31.17 26.86 43.81
N GLY A 52 -31.29 25.72 44.51
CA GLY A 52 -30.39 24.59 44.33
C GLY A 52 -30.52 23.94 42.95
N ILE A 53 -31.75 23.79 42.46
CA ILE A 53 -32.01 23.21 41.13
C ILE A 53 -31.54 24.15 40.02
N ALA A 54 -31.69 25.48 40.18
CA ALA A 54 -31.21 26.46 39.21
C ALA A 54 -29.68 26.40 38.99
N HIS A 55 -28.91 26.20 40.07
CA HIS A 55 -27.46 25.99 39.96
C HIS A 55 -27.10 24.70 39.20
N ILE A 56 -27.85 23.61 39.39
CA ILE A 56 -27.63 22.36 38.65
C ILE A 56 -27.96 22.53 37.16
N LEU A 57 -29.06 23.20 36.83
CA LEU A 57 -29.45 23.47 35.45
C LEU A 57 -28.41 24.31 34.70
N THR A 58 -27.88 25.35 35.34
CA THR A 58 -26.81 26.16 34.73
C THR A 58 -25.53 25.35 34.51
N ALA A 59 -25.15 24.49 35.46
CA ALA A 59 -24.02 23.57 35.30
C ALA A 59 -24.24 22.59 34.13
N LEU A 60 -25.42 21.97 34.02
CA LEU A 60 -25.76 21.06 32.91
C LEU A 60 -25.71 21.75 31.55
N ARG A 61 -26.10 23.02 31.46
CA ARG A 61 -26.02 23.80 30.22
C ARG A 61 -24.57 23.99 29.77
N THR A 62 -23.67 24.34 30.70
CA THR A 62 -22.23 24.47 30.37
C THR A 62 -21.61 23.14 29.96
N LEU A 63 -22.07 22.01 30.51
CA LEU A 63 -21.63 20.68 30.09
C LEU A 63 -22.07 20.36 28.65
N GLN A 64 -23.29 20.75 28.27
CA GLN A 64 -23.79 20.55 26.90
C GLN A 64 -22.99 21.36 25.87
N GLU A 65 -22.67 22.63 26.18
CA GLU A 65 -21.85 23.49 25.31
C GLU A 65 -20.44 22.91 25.13
N LYS A 66 -19.83 22.41 26.21
CA LYS A 66 -18.52 21.72 26.15
C LYS A 66 -18.58 20.41 25.37
N ALA A 67 -19.63 19.61 25.56
CA ALA A 67 -19.81 18.34 24.84
C ALA A 67 -19.93 18.53 23.32
N PHE A 68 -20.63 19.60 22.89
CA PHE A 68 -20.72 19.95 21.48
C PHE A 68 -19.35 20.34 20.89
N LEU A 69 -18.58 21.15 21.62
CA LEU A 69 -17.22 21.52 21.20
C LEU A 69 -16.31 20.30 21.12
N ILE A 70 -16.37 19.39 22.09
CA ILE A 70 -15.64 18.11 22.06
C ILE A 70 -16.03 17.28 20.83
N GLY A 71 -17.33 17.19 20.51
CA GLY A 71 -17.81 16.49 19.32
C GLY A 71 -17.24 17.05 18.01
N ILE A 72 -17.17 18.38 17.87
CA ILE A 72 -16.56 19.02 16.71
C ILE A 72 -15.07 18.70 16.63
N VAL A 73 -14.34 18.86 17.74
CA VAL A 73 -12.90 18.58 17.79
C VAL A 73 -12.63 17.11 17.44
N GLN A 74 -13.42 16.19 18.00
CA GLN A 74 -13.32 14.77 17.69
C GLN A 74 -13.53 14.50 16.19
N ALA A 75 -14.59 15.05 15.58
CA ALA A 75 -14.86 14.87 14.16
C ALA A 75 -13.71 15.40 13.28
N LEU A 76 -13.16 16.56 13.64
CA LEU A 76 -11.99 17.13 12.95
C LEU A 76 -10.75 16.23 13.09
N VAL A 77 -10.44 15.77 14.30
CA VAL A 77 -9.30 14.88 14.55
C VAL A 77 -9.44 13.59 13.76
N THR A 78 -10.61 12.97 13.78
CA THR A 78 -10.92 11.78 12.99
C THR A 78 -10.67 12.04 11.50
N LEU A 79 -11.18 13.14 10.94
CA LEU A 79 -10.99 13.46 9.53
C LEU A 79 -9.50 13.65 9.18
N ILE A 80 -8.77 14.36 10.03
CA ILE A 80 -7.33 14.60 9.84
C ILE A 80 -6.55 13.28 9.84
N VAL A 81 -6.80 12.41 10.83
CA VAL A 81 -6.13 11.11 10.93
C VAL A 81 -6.46 10.23 9.73
N LEU A 82 -7.72 10.22 9.28
CA LEU A 82 -8.15 9.47 8.11
C LEU A 82 -7.38 9.90 6.85
N VAL A 83 -7.33 11.20 6.58
CA VAL A 83 -6.60 11.76 5.42
C VAL A 83 -5.09 11.48 5.54
N MET A 84 -4.54 11.56 6.75
CA MET A 84 -3.12 11.30 6.99
C MET A 84 -2.77 9.83 6.72
N LEU A 85 -3.60 8.88 7.15
CA LEU A 85 -3.41 7.45 6.90
C LEU A 85 -3.45 7.11 5.40
N ILE A 86 -4.37 7.72 4.66
CA ILE A 86 -4.46 7.51 3.21
C ILE A 86 -3.15 7.94 2.54
N ARG A 87 -2.73 9.19 2.77
CA ARG A 87 -1.54 9.77 2.12
C ARG A 87 -0.23 9.17 2.59
N ARG A 88 -0.11 8.80 3.87
CA ARG A 88 1.14 8.29 4.44
C ARG A 88 1.28 6.79 4.34
N ILE A 89 0.21 6.01 4.27
CA ILE A 89 0.32 4.55 4.27
C ILE A 89 -0.31 3.96 3.01
N THR A 90 -1.59 4.27 2.75
CA THR A 90 -2.34 3.63 1.67
C THR A 90 -1.75 3.91 0.30
N ASP A 91 -1.59 5.18 -0.05
CA ASP A 91 -1.11 5.61 -1.36
C ASP A 91 0.27 5.02 -1.69
N PRO A 92 1.32 5.20 -0.85
CA PRO A 92 2.63 4.64 -1.14
C PRO A 92 2.61 3.10 -1.20
N LEU A 93 1.82 2.42 -0.37
CA LEU A 93 1.71 0.96 -0.41
C LEU A 93 1.06 0.49 -1.72
N GLN A 94 0.05 1.19 -2.23
CA GLN A 94 -0.50 0.92 -3.56
C GLN A 94 0.52 1.14 -4.67
N HIS A 95 1.32 2.22 -4.59
CA HIS A 95 2.43 2.43 -5.51
C HIS A 95 3.45 1.28 -5.46
N MET A 96 3.79 0.78 -4.27
CA MET A 96 4.66 -0.38 -4.10
C MET A 96 4.10 -1.63 -4.78
N ILE A 97 2.82 -1.93 -4.56
CA ILE A 97 2.15 -3.10 -5.15
C ILE A 97 2.16 -3.01 -6.68
N GLU A 98 1.84 -1.85 -7.26
CA GLU A 98 1.86 -1.68 -8.70
C GLU A 98 3.25 -1.89 -9.27
N LYS A 99 4.30 -1.35 -8.64
CA LYS A 99 5.69 -1.55 -9.07
C LYS A 99 6.12 -3.00 -8.96
N ALA A 100 5.84 -3.65 -7.83
CA ALA A 100 6.14 -5.07 -7.63
C ALA A 100 5.43 -5.95 -8.66
N ARG A 101 4.18 -5.61 -9.03
CA ARG A 101 3.45 -6.32 -10.08
C ARG A 101 4.15 -6.18 -11.44
N ARG A 102 4.59 -4.98 -11.82
CA ARG A 102 5.34 -4.77 -13.07
C ARG A 102 6.65 -5.56 -13.09
N ILE A 103 7.38 -5.58 -11.98
CA ILE A 103 8.59 -6.41 -11.82
C ILE A 103 8.26 -7.89 -12.01
N SER A 104 7.15 -8.38 -11.44
CA SER A 104 6.71 -9.78 -11.62
C SER A 104 6.27 -10.11 -13.05
N GLU A 105 5.87 -9.10 -13.82
CA GLU A 105 5.53 -9.21 -15.25
C GLU A 105 6.77 -9.12 -16.15
N GLY A 106 7.98 -8.98 -15.59
CA GLY A 106 9.25 -8.91 -16.32
C GLY A 106 9.76 -7.49 -16.59
N ASP A 107 9.06 -6.44 -16.16
CA ASP A 107 9.57 -5.06 -16.26
C ASP A 107 10.54 -4.75 -15.12
N LEU A 108 11.82 -5.08 -15.33
CA LEU A 108 12.92 -4.79 -14.42
C LEU A 108 13.50 -3.38 -14.66
N SER A 109 12.96 -2.60 -15.59
CA SER A 109 13.51 -1.28 -15.97
C SER A 109 13.22 -0.18 -14.95
N ARG A 110 12.43 -0.50 -13.92
CA ARG A 110 11.89 0.46 -12.96
C ARG A 110 12.51 0.26 -11.58
N THR A 111 13.06 1.34 -11.04
CA THR A 111 13.41 1.44 -9.62
C THR A 111 12.32 2.15 -8.85
N ILE A 112 12.13 1.71 -7.61
CA ILE A 112 11.19 2.32 -6.68
C ILE A 112 11.94 3.41 -5.91
N ARG A 113 11.74 4.68 -6.31
CA ARG A 113 12.32 5.84 -5.63
C ARG A 113 11.45 6.24 -4.45
N VAL A 114 11.89 5.94 -3.23
CA VAL A 114 11.20 6.32 -1.99
C VAL A 114 12.17 7.06 -1.08
N HIS A 115 11.87 8.32 -0.79
CA HIS A 115 12.61 9.12 0.19
C HIS A 115 11.92 9.01 1.55
N ARG A 116 11.97 7.82 2.16
CA ARG A 116 11.42 7.56 3.50
C ARG A 116 12.38 6.72 4.32
N ARG A 117 12.33 6.93 5.63
CA ARG A 117 13.14 6.20 6.63
C ARG A 117 12.27 5.32 7.53
N ASP A 118 11.07 4.98 7.05
CA ASP A 118 10.10 4.11 7.73
C ASP A 118 10.09 2.71 7.07
N GLU A 119 9.18 1.85 7.51
CA GLU A 119 9.01 0.48 6.99
C GLU A 119 8.69 0.47 5.49
N ILE A 120 8.06 1.52 4.97
CA ILE A 120 7.76 1.67 3.54
C ILE A 120 9.04 1.94 2.75
N GLY A 121 9.96 2.75 3.31
CA GLY A 121 11.30 2.93 2.76
C GLY A 121 12.10 1.62 2.72
N LEU A 122 12.11 0.88 3.83
CA LEU A 122 12.79 -0.41 3.91
C LEU A 122 12.23 -1.44 2.91
N LEU A 123 10.90 -1.46 2.74
CA LEU A 123 10.25 -2.33 1.74
C LEU A 123 10.67 -1.96 0.31
N ALA A 124 10.79 -0.66 0.02
CA ALA A 124 11.26 -0.21 -1.29
C ALA A 124 12.72 -0.62 -1.56
N GLU A 125 13.61 -0.45 -0.58
CA GLU A 125 14.99 -0.92 -0.67
C GLU A 125 15.06 -2.43 -0.90
N THR A 126 14.26 -3.19 -0.15
CA THR A 126 14.20 -4.65 -0.28
C THR A 126 13.76 -5.08 -1.68
N ILE A 127 12.69 -4.46 -2.23
CA ILE A 127 12.21 -4.78 -3.59
C ILE A 127 13.22 -4.36 -4.66
N ASN A 128 13.89 -3.20 -4.49
CA ASN A 128 14.95 -2.78 -5.39
C ASN A 128 16.13 -3.76 -5.37
N GLY A 129 16.54 -4.25 -4.20
CA GLY A 129 17.57 -5.28 -4.07
C GLY A 129 17.19 -6.58 -4.78
N LEU A 130 15.95 -7.06 -4.61
CA LEU A 130 15.44 -8.21 -5.35
C LEU A 130 15.46 -7.99 -6.87
N THR A 131 15.05 -6.80 -7.32
CA THR A 131 15.05 -6.44 -8.75
C THR A 131 16.47 -6.43 -9.31
N SER A 132 17.43 -5.88 -8.56
CA SER A 132 18.85 -5.88 -8.92
C SER A 132 19.40 -7.30 -9.06
N ASN A 133 19.09 -8.18 -8.10
CA ASN A 133 19.53 -9.57 -8.16
C ASN A 133 18.96 -10.31 -9.37
N ILE A 134 17.69 -10.07 -9.72
CA ILE A 134 17.08 -10.67 -10.91
C ILE A 134 17.77 -10.14 -12.17
N GLN A 135 18.04 -8.84 -12.27
CA GLN A 135 18.76 -8.25 -13.40
C GLN A 135 20.14 -8.90 -13.59
N GLU A 136 20.88 -9.11 -12.49
CA GLU A 136 22.19 -9.75 -12.53
C GLU A 136 22.10 -11.20 -13.05
N ILE A 137 21.11 -11.96 -12.60
CA ILE A 137 20.86 -13.34 -13.08
C ILE A 137 20.52 -13.34 -14.58
N VAL A 138 19.65 -12.43 -15.04
CA VAL A 138 19.27 -12.33 -16.46
C VAL A 138 20.48 -11.93 -17.31
N ALA A 139 21.28 -10.95 -16.86
CA ALA A 139 22.50 -10.52 -17.55
C ALA A 139 23.53 -11.65 -17.65
N PHE A 140 23.72 -12.42 -16.57
CA PHE A 140 24.57 -13.60 -16.58
C PHE A 140 24.07 -14.66 -17.58
N GLY A 141 22.75 -14.90 -17.62
CA GLY A 141 22.11 -15.79 -18.59
C GLY A 141 22.39 -15.38 -20.03
N MET A 142 22.24 -14.10 -20.37
CA MET A 142 22.51 -13.58 -21.72
C MET A 142 23.98 -13.73 -22.12
N SER A 143 24.92 -13.47 -21.20
CA SER A 143 26.35 -13.67 -21.47
C SER A 143 26.71 -15.14 -21.72
N THR A 144 26.02 -16.05 -21.02
CA THR A 144 26.19 -17.50 -21.16
C THR A 144 25.62 -17.98 -22.49
N GLU A 145 24.44 -17.52 -22.88
CA GLU A 145 23.83 -17.80 -24.17
C GLU A 145 24.73 -17.38 -25.33
N ALA A 146 25.24 -16.14 -25.29
CA ALA A 146 26.14 -15.62 -26.31
C ALA A 146 27.41 -16.48 -26.48
N SER A 147 27.99 -16.94 -25.36
CA SER A 147 29.16 -17.83 -25.37
C SER A 147 28.85 -19.22 -25.91
N LEU A 148 27.68 -19.78 -25.56
CA LEU A 148 27.22 -21.07 -26.08
C LEU A 148 26.92 -20.99 -27.58
N GLN A 149 26.28 -19.92 -28.05
CA GLN A 149 25.97 -19.70 -29.46
C GLN A 149 27.26 -19.55 -30.30
N ALA A 150 28.27 -18.83 -29.80
CA ALA A 150 29.57 -18.73 -30.44
C ALA A 150 30.27 -20.11 -30.53
N SER A 151 30.21 -20.90 -29.47
CA SER A 151 30.78 -22.24 -29.42
C SER A 151 30.05 -23.21 -30.38
N LEU A 152 28.72 -23.18 -30.41
CA LEU A 152 27.91 -23.97 -31.34
C LEU A 152 28.18 -23.59 -32.80
N LYS A 153 28.34 -22.30 -33.10
CA LYS A 153 28.72 -21.84 -34.45
C LYS A 153 30.07 -22.42 -34.88
N GLY A 154 31.07 -22.41 -33.98
CA GLY A 154 32.38 -23.00 -34.24
C GLY A 154 32.34 -24.52 -34.41
N LEU A 155 31.50 -25.22 -33.64
CA LEU A 155 31.29 -26.67 -33.79
C LEU A 155 30.52 -27.00 -35.09
N ARG A 156 29.51 -26.20 -35.46
CA ARG A 156 28.70 -26.39 -36.67
C ARG A 156 29.55 -26.46 -37.92
N ASP A 157 30.57 -25.62 -37.99
CA ASP A 157 31.48 -25.60 -39.13
C ASP A 157 32.33 -26.88 -39.23
N ARG A 158 32.52 -27.62 -38.12
CA ARG A 158 33.25 -28.90 -38.06
C ARG A 158 32.36 -30.13 -38.26
N VAL A 159 31.10 -30.08 -37.84
CA VAL A 159 30.18 -31.24 -37.79
C VAL A 159 29.41 -31.46 -39.09
N LYS A 160 29.65 -30.65 -40.15
CA LYS A 160 28.95 -30.74 -41.46
C LYS A 160 28.87 -32.13 -42.10
N GLN A 161 29.71 -33.09 -41.69
CA GLN A 161 29.80 -34.43 -42.26
C GLN A 161 29.11 -35.54 -41.43
N ASP A 162 28.58 -35.25 -40.23
CA ASP A 162 27.89 -36.24 -39.38
C ASP A 162 26.37 -35.94 -39.30
N PRO A 163 25.50 -36.79 -39.89
CA PRO A 163 24.05 -36.60 -39.84
C PRO A 163 23.46 -36.63 -38.42
N ILE A 164 24.07 -37.36 -37.48
CA ILE A 164 23.59 -37.44 -36.08
C ILE A 164 24.00 -36.17 -35.32
N GLY A 165 25.24 -35.70 -35.52
CA GLY A 165 25.75 -34.47 -34.93
C GLY A 165 24.96 -33.22 -35.36
N CYS A 166 24.57 -33.14 -36.64
CA CYS A 166 23.70 -32.06 -37.13
C CYS A 166 22.34 -32.03 -36.43
N ALA A 167 21.69 -33.20 -36.22
CA ALA A 167 20.40 -33.27 -35.55
C ALA A 167 20.48 -32.88 -34.05
N GLN A 168 21.55 -33.25 -33.35
CA GLN A 168 21.77 -32.82 -31.96
C GLN A 168 22.05 -31.31 -31.87
N MET A 169 22.82 -30.75 -32.80
CA MET A 169 23.07 -29.32 -32.88
C MET A 169 21.80 -28.51 -33.10
N GLU A 170 20.96 -28.93 -34.04
CA GLU A 170 19.69 -28.25 -34.31
C GLU A 170 18.83 -28.20 -33.04
N LYS A 171 18.79 -29.29 -32.27
CA LYS A 171 18.09 -29.34 -30.99
C LYS A 171 18.69 -28.40 -29.95
N MET A 172 20.02 -28.31 -29.88
CA MET A 172 20.73 -27.41 -28.96
C MET A 172 20.50 -25.94 -29.31
N GLU A 173 20.57 -25.59 -30.61
CA GLU A 173 20.32 -24.24 -31.13
C GLU A 173 18.87 -23.82 -30.87
N LYS A 174 17.90 -24.73 -31.05
CA LYS A 174 16.50 -24.47 -30.73
C LYS A 174 16.26 -24.28 -29.24
N THR A 175 16.97 -25.03 -28.39
CA THR A 175 16.89 -24.90 -26.91
C THR A 175 17.50 -23.58 -26.45
N LEU A 176 18.65 -23.18 -27.01
CA LEU A 176 19.27 -21.88 -26.76
C LEU A 176 18.39 -20.72 -27.22
N GLY A 177 17.82 -20.79 -28.42
CA GLY A 177 16.90 -19.76 -28.89
C GLY A 177 15.65 -19.62 -28.01
N GLY A 178 15.14 -20.73 -27.45
CA GLY A 178 14.07 -20.70 -26.47
C GLY A 178 14.48 -20.07 -25.13
N PHE A 179 15.73 -20.27 -24.71
CA PHE A 179 16.28 -19.62 -23.51
C PHE A 179 16.52 -18.12 -23.74
N GLY A 180 17.07 -17.73 -24.89
CA GLY A 180 17.23 -16.32 -25.26
C GLY A 180 15.90 -15.57 -25.33
N ALA A 181 14.87 -16.16 -25.94
CA ALA A 181 13.53 -15.58 -25.96
C ALA A 181 12.91 -15.42 -24.57
N LEU A 182 13.22 -16.31 -23.62
CA LEU A 182 12.82 -16.17 -22.21
C LEU A 182 13.51 -14.96 -21.57
N LEU A 183 14.82 -14.83 -21.78
CA LEU A 183 15.61 -13.73 -21.22
C LEU A 183 15.24 -12.37 -21.80
N GLU A 184 14.96 -12.28 -23.11
CA GLU A 184 14.45 -11.08 -23.78
C GLU A 184 13.09 -10.62 -23.23
N GLY A 185 12.31 -11.53 -22.65
CA GLY A 185 11.05 -11.21 -21.97
C GLY A 185 11.22 -10.30 -20.74
N PHE A 186 12.44 -10.22 -20.19
CA PHE A 186 12.76 -9.32 -19.07
C PHE A 186 13.29 -7.98 -19.60
N GLN A 187 12.53 -6.90 -19.37
CA GLN A 187 12.94 -5.55 -19.72
C GLN A 187 13.97 -5.03 -18.70
N LEU A 188 15.25 -5.05 -19.07
CA LEU A 188 16.32 -4.57 -18.18
C LEU A 188 16.32 -3.04 -18.03
N LEU A 189 16.92 -2.59 -16.92
CA LEU A 189 17.16 -1.18 -16.66
C LEU A 189 18.27 -0.67 -17.60
N PRO A 190 18.07 0.46 -18.30
CA PRO A 190 19.14 1.07 -19.08
C PRO A 190 20.28 1.45 -18.13
N ALA A 191 21.53 1.25 -18.55
CA ALA A 191 22.69 1.62 -17.74
C ALA A 191 22.54 3.08 -17.24
N PRO A 192 22.87 3.37 -15.96
CA PRO A 192 22.81 4.72 -15.45
C PRO A 192 23.63 5.63 -16.37
N PRO A 193 23.19 6.88 -16.63
CA PRO A 193 24.01 7.81 -17.39
C PRO A 193 25.36 7.91 -16.69
N THR A 194 26.42 7.60 -17.42
CA THR A 194 27.77 7.91 -16.99
C THR A 194 27.86 9.43 -16.98
N ASP A 195 27.64 10.03 -15.81
CA ASP A 195 28.02 11.43 -15.61
C ASP A 195 29.51 11.53 -15.96
N THR A 196 29.77 12.22 -17.07
CA THR A 196 31.09 12.70 -17.51
C THR A 196 31.11 14.20 -17.29
#